data_AF-A0A7S3FLJ8-F1
#
_entry.id   AF-A0A7S3FLJ8-F1
#
_cell.length_a   1.000
_cell.length_b   1.000
_cell.length_c   1.000
_cell.angle_alpha   90.00
_cell.angle_beta   90.00
_cell.angle_gamma   90.00
#
_symmetry.space_group_name_H-M   'P 1'
#
loop_
_entity.id
_entity.type
_entity.pdbx_description
1 polymer ?
#
loop_
_entity_poly.entity_id
_entity_poly.type
_entity_poly.pdbx_seq_one_letter_code
_entity_poly.pdbx_strand_id
1 'polypeptide(L)'
;CGSAPQLAPRLSVQFRRRESTEWEELALPSRLKTVILVNIPSHAAGRNLWGKHSSRGATPQSFSDGVLEMTGFHSAGHFGCYLALSQPGSLLGCSRQTGSTRLEQGGELKK
;
A
#
# COMPACT_ATOMS: atom_id res chain seq x y z
N CYS A 1 -11.38 32.35 12.24
CA CYS A 1 -10.60 31.32 11.53
C CYS A 1 -11.24 29.96 11.77
N GLY A 2 -12.03 29.44 10.83
CA GLY A 2 -12.60 28.09 10.94
C GLY A 2 -11.56 27.06 10.55
N SER A 3 -11.41 25.99 11.35
CA SER A 3 -10.60 24.84 10.99
C SER A 3 -11.11 24.25 9.67
N ALA A 4 -10.21 24.04 8.70
CA ALA A 4 -10.55 23.41 7.43
C ALA A 4 -11.22 22.03 7.69
N PRO A 5 -12.26 21.65 6.92
CA PRO A 5 -12.93 20.38 7.11
C PRO A 5 -11.95 19.22 6.90
N GLN A 6 -11.95 18.28 7.83
CA GLN A 6 -11.13 17.08 7.73
C GLN A 6 -11.72 16.20 6.62
N LEU A 7 -11.08 16.22 5.45
CA LEU A 7 -11.50 15.40 4.32
C LEU A 7 -11.37 13.91 4.70
N ALA A 8 -12.41 13.14 4.42
CA ALA A 8 -12.37 11.69 4.56
C ALA A 8 -11.21 11.10 3.73
N PRO A 9 -10.57 10.01 4.19
CA PRO A 9 -9.56 9.31 3.40
C PRO A 9 -10.12 8.97 2.02
N ARG A 10 -9.38 9.33 0.96
CA ARG A 10 -9.77 9.02 -0.44
C ARG A 10 -9.53 7.57 -0.83
N LEU A 11 -8.96 6.78 0.07
CA LEU A 11 -8.54 5.42 -0.17
C LEU A 11 -8.88 4.59 1.06
N SER A 12 -9.63 3.51 0.86
CA SER A 12 -9.82 2.47 1.86
C SER A 12 -9.29 1.14 1.31
N VAL A 13 -8.58 0.42 2.17
CA VAL A 13 -8.13 -0.95 1.91
C VAL A 13 -8.87 -1.82 2.89
N GLN A 14 -9.51 -2.86 2.40
CA GLN A 14 -10.10 -3.90 3.23
C GLN A 14 -9.41 -5.22 2.92
N PHE A 15 -9.32 -6.09 3.91
CA PHE A 15 -8.82 -7.43 3.74
C PHE A 15 -9.81 -8.41 4.35
N ARG A 16 -9.82 -9.64 3.83
CA ARG A 16 -10.64 -10.72 4.34
C ARG A 16 -9.79 -11.96 4.45
N ARG A 17 -9.73 -12.52 5.65
CA ARG A 17 -9.05 -13.79 5.93
C ARG A 17 -9.78 -14.94 5.24
N ARG A 18 -9.05 -15.99 4.88
CA ARG A 18 -9.64 -17.14 4.19
C ARG A 18 -10.74 -17.82 5.01
N GLU A 19 -10.59 -17.82 6.33
CA GLU A 19 -11.51 -18.44 7.28
C GLU A 19 -12.67 -17.52 7.69
N SER A 20 -12.70 -16.26 7.21
CA SER A 20 -13.71 -15.27 7.55
C SER A 20 -14.60 -14.93 6.35
N THR A 21 -15.87 -14.66 6.62
CA THR A 21 -16.80 -14.07 5.64
C THR A 21 -16.72 -12.55 5.61
N GLU A 22 -16.26 -11.95 6.70
CA GLU A 22 -16.28 -10.50 6.94
C GLU A 22 -15.03 -9.81 6.42
N TRP A 23 -15.23 -8.61 5.88
CA TRP A 23 -14.14 -7.71 5.47
C TRP A 23 -13.69 -6.85 6.65
N GLU A 24 -12.39 -6.81 6.90
CA GLU A 24 -11.73 -5.99 7.91
C GLU A 24 -11.10 -4.77 7.23
N GLU A 25 -11.35 -3.56 7.75
CA GLU A 25 -10.71 -2.34 7.22
C GLU A 25 -9.27 -2.21 7.74
N LEU A 26 -8.33 -1.98 6.83
CA LEU A 26 -6.94 -1.72 7.15
C LEU A 26 -6.77 -0.22 7.43
N ALA A 27 -6.33 0.13 8.63
CA ALA A 27 -6.03 1.51 8.98
C ALA A 27 -4.83 2.03 8.17
N LEU A 28 -5.12 2.90 7.20
CA LEU A 28 -4.09 3.53 6.38
C LEU A 28 -3.70 4.91 6.92
N PRO A 29 -2.42 5.32 6.80
CA PRO A 29 -2.02 6.68 7.07
C PRO A 29 -2.77 7.66 6.14
N SER A 30 -3.34 8.73 6.71
CA SER A 30 -4.15 9.73 5.97
C SER A 30 -3.39 10.46 4.84
N ARG A 31 -2.06 10.44 4.86
CA ARG A 31 -1.19 11.06 3.84
C ARG A 31 -0.89 10.15 2.65
N LEU A 32 -1.40 8.92 2.66
CA LEU A 32 -1.22 7.98 1.57
C LEU A 32 -1.99 8.43 0.32
N LYS A 33 -1.34 8.40 -0.84
CA LYS A 33 -1.94 8.77 -2.14
C LYS A 33 -1.94 7.62 -3.14
N THR A 34 -1.01 6.68 -3.00
CA THR A 34 -0.89 5.52 -3.89
C THR A 34 -0.56 4.30 -3.05
N VAL A 35 -1.15 3.15 -3.38
CA VAL A 35 -0.81 1.84 -2.84
C VAL A 35 -0.45 0.90 -3.99
N ILE A 36 0.47 0.00 -3.71
CA ILE A 36 0.84 -1.11 -4.58
C ILE A 36 0.65 -2.38 -3.76
N LEU A 37 -0.12 -3.31 -4.31
CA LEU A 37 -0.29 -4.65 -3.78
C LEU A 37 0.39 -5.63 -4.74
N VAL A 38 1.28 -6.47 -4.23
CA VAL A 38 2.04 -7.41 -5.07
C VAL A 38 2.26 -8.72 -4.33
N ASN A 39 2.25 -9.84 -5.05
CA ASN A 39 2.60 -11.16 -4.49
C ASN A 39 4.05 -11.56 -4.81
N ILE A 40 4.64 -10.97 -5.84
CA ILE A 40 5.98 -11.31 -6.30
C ILE A 40 7.02 -10.30 -5.77
N PRO A 41 8.30 -10.70 -5.61
CA PRO A 41 9.35 -9.85 -5.07
C PRO A 41 9.82 -8.73 -6.01
N SER A 42 9.01 -8.38 -7.02
CA SER A 42 9.33 -7.36 -8.01
C SER A 42 8.09 -6.69 -8.59
N HIS A 43 8.24 -5.44 -9.00
CA HIS A 43 7.18 -4.63 -9.61
C HIS A 43 7.78 -3.72 -10.70
N ALA A 44 6.98 -3.27 -11.68
CA ALA A 44 7.38 -2.30 -12.72
C ALA A 44 8.78 -2.53 -13.32
N ALA A 45 8.92 -3.61 -14.10
CA ALA A 45 10.16 -4.03 -14.77
C ALA A 45 11.27 -4.50 -13.82
N GLY A 46 10.93 -5.32 -12.82
CA GLY A 46 11.92 -5.97 -11.96
C GLY A 46 12.40 -5.12 -10.76
N ARG A 47 11.73 -4.00 -10.45
CA ARG A 47 12.08 -3.18 -9.29
C ARG A 47 11.68 -3.85 -7.99
N ASN A 48 12.59 -3.85 -7.02
CA ASN A 48 12.31 -4.30 -5.68
C ASN A 48 11.70 -3.16 -4.86
N LEU A 49 10.45 -3.33 -4.41
CA LEU A 49 9.72 -2.35 -3.63
C LEU A 49 10.40 -2.00 -2.28
N TRP A 50 11.18 -2.91 -1.71
CA TRP A 50 11.88 -2.73 -0.42
C TRP A 50 13.22 -1.98 -0.62
N GLY A 51 13.64 -1.75 -1.87
CA GLY A 51 14.92 -1.14 -2.21
C GLY A 51 16.14 -2.04 -1.92
N LYS A 52 17.34 -1.47 -2.08
CA LYS A 52 18.62 -2.17 -1.80
C LYS A 52 18.93 -2.33 -0.31
N HIS A 53 18.26 -1.54 0.53
CA HIS A 53 18.38 -1.58 1.97
C HIS A 53 17.00 -1.90 2.52
N SER A 54 16.63 -3.18 2.51
CA SER A 54 15.58 -3.65 3.42
C SER A 54 15.97 -3.15 4.81
N SER A 55 15.23 -2.18 5.33
CA SER A 55 15.45 -1.63 6.66
C SER A 55 15.60 -2.80 7.64
N ARG A 56 16.55 -2.72 8.58
CA ARG A 56 16.79 -3.80 9.56
C ARG A 56 15.46 -4.16 10.22
N GLY A 57 14.94 -5.36 9.93
CA GLY A 57 13.63 -5.84 10.40
C GLY A 57 12.56 -6.08 9.33
N ALA A 58 12.76 -5.65 8.08
CA ALA A 58 11.84 -5.98 6.99
C ALA A 58 11.96 -7.46 6.60
N THR A 59 10.84 -8.16 6.55
CA THR A 59 10.79 -9.53 6.03
C THR A 59 11.10 -9.50 4.52
N PRO A 60 11.92 -10.43 3.99
CA PRO A 60 12.08 -10.62 2.55
C PRO A 60 10.73 -10.99 1.90
N GLN A 61 10.41 -10.34 0.79
CA GLN A 61 9.21 -10.69 0.00
C GLN A 61 9.30 -12.15 -0.47
N SER A 62 8.21 -12.90 -0.30
CA SER A 62 8.05 -14.26 -0.80
C SER A 62 6.69 -14.39 -1.49
N PHE A 63 6.62 -15.14 -2.59
CA PHE A 63 5.36 -15.37 -3.30
C PHE A 63 4.58 -16.58 -2.77
N SER A 64 5.20 -17.39 -1.90
CA SER A 64 4.72 -18.70 -1.48
C SER A 64 4.48 -18.80 0.04
N ASP A 65 4.68 -17.73 0.79
CA ASP A 65 4.42 -17.68 2.23
C ASP A 65 2.94 -17.39 2.57
N GLY A 66 2.11 -17.21 1.54
CA GLY A 66 0.69 -16.93 1.68
C GLY A 66 0.39 -15.50 2.09
N VAL A 67 1.36 -14.57 1.99
CA VAL A 67 1.19 -13.16 2.33
C VAL A 67 1.16 -12.31 1.06
N LEU A 68 0.30 -11.29 1.04
CA LEU A 68 0.35 -10.24 0.02
C LEU A 68 1.12 -9.02 0.53
N GLU A 69 2.04 -8.52 -0.29
CA GLU A 69 2.92 -7.43 0.05
C GLU A 69 2.32 -6.08 -0.37
N MET A 70 2.36 -5.10 0.53
CA MET A 70 1.81 -3.77 0.30
C MET A 70 2.86 -2.68 0.49
N THR A 71 2.94 -1.73 -0.45
CA THR A 71 3.77 -0.52 -0.33
C THR A 71 2.94 0.71 -0.67
N GLY A 72 3.27 1.86 -0.09
CA GLY A 72 2.51 3.08 -0.32
C GLY A 72 3.37 4.31 -0.57
N PHE A 73 2.83 5.27 -1.32
CA PHE A 73 3.50 6.54 -1.63
C PHE A 73 2.63 7.72 -1.18
N HIS A 74 3.28 8.76 -0.66
CA HIS A 74 2.62 9.99 -0.22
C HIS A 74 2.39 11.01 -1.34
N SER A 75 2.97 10.81 -2.52
CA SER A 75 2.76 11.68 -3.67
C SER A 75 2.94 10.92 -4.99
N ALA A 76 2.21 11.35 -6.03
CA ALA A 76 2.35 10.82 -7.37
C ALA A 76 3.76 11.08 -7.94
N GLY A 77 4.39 12.21 -7.59
CA GLY A 77 5.77 12.50 -7.97
C GLY A 77 6.77 11.50 -7.38
N HIS A 78 6.61 11.10 -6.12
CA HIS A 78 7.47 10.08 -5.51
C HIS A 78 7.29 8.71 -6.19
N PHE A 79 6.05 8.34 -6.52
CA PHE A 79 5.77 7.14 -7.28
C PHE A 79 6.36 7.20 -8.70
N GLY A 80 6.26 8.34 -9.38
CA GLY A 80 6.90 8.57 -10.68
C GLY A 80 8.42 8.46 -10.62
N CYS A 81 9.04 9.03 -9.58
CA CYS A 81 10.47 8.86 -9.32
C CYS A 81 10.83 7.40 -9.08
N TYR A 82 10.07 6.64 -8.29
CA TYR A 82 10.24 5.18 -8.14
C TYR A 82 10.13 4.42 -9.48
N LEU A 83 9.21 4.84 -10.35
CA LEU A 83 9.01 4.26 -11.68
C LEU A 83 10.05 4.69 -12.72
N ALA A 84 10.83 5.74 -12.47
CA ALA A 84 11.85 6.23 -13.39
C ALA A 84 13.26 5.86 -12.90
N LEU A 85 13.50 6.05 -11.61
CA LEU A 85 14.75 5.88 -10.91
C LEU A 85 14.52 4.77 -9.89
N SER A 86 15.38 3.76 -9.81
CA SER A 86 15.24 2.59 -8.91
C SER A 86 15.41 2.96 -7.41
N GLN A 87 14.70 3.98 -6.95
CA GLN A 87 14.65 4.48 -5.58
C GLN A 87 13.79 3.54 -4.73
N PRO A 88 14.08 3.38 -3.43
CA PRO A 88 13.22 2.61 -2.53
C PRO A 88 11.82 3.23 -2.41
N GLY A 89 10.77 2.42 -2.32
CA GLY A 89 9.46 2.91 -1.91
C GLY A 89 9.45 3.32 -0.44
N SER A 90 8.55 4.22 -0.03
CA SER A 90 8.27 4.42 1.40
C SER A 90 7.48 3.20 1.91
N LEU A 91 8.13 2.33 2.67
CA LEU A 91 7.46 1.20 3.30
C LEU A 91 6.53 1.73 4.40
N LEU A 92 5.22 1.56 4.23
CA LEU A 92 4.22 1.97 5.23
C LEU A 92 3.70 0.79 6.06
N GLY A 93 4.31 -0.38 5.88
CA GLY A 93 4.06 -1.58 6.68
C GLY A 93 4.07 -2.82 5.80
N CYS A 94 4.73 -3.88 6.27
CA CYS A 94 4.45 -5.23 5.79
C CYS A 94 3.20 -5.69 6.55
N SER A 95 2.09 -5.78 5.83
CA SER A 95 0.87 -6.39 6.34
C SER A 95 0.94 -7.88 5.99
N ARG A 96 1.49 -8.71 6.89
CA ARG A 96 1.45 -10.16 6.71
C ARG A 96 0.03 -10.66 6.86
N GLN A 97 -0.68 -10.82 5.74
CA GLN A 97 -2.08 -11.25 5.75
C GLN A 97 -2.34 -12.31 4.68
N THR A 98 -2.84 -13.45 5.14
CA THR A 98 -3.31 -14.56 4.32
C THR A 98 -4.78 -14.33 3.98
N GLY A 99 -5.09 -13.83 2.78
CA GLY A 99 -6.47 -13.46 2.46
C GLY A 99 -6.71 -12.72 1.14
N SER A 100 -7.97 -12.35 0.90
CA SER A 100 -8.36 -11.47 -0.21
C SER A 100 -8.21 -10.02 0.21
N THR A 101 -7.74 -9.13 -0.68
CA THR A 101 -7.68 -7.68 -0.44
C THR A 101 -8.61 -6.95 -1.41
N ARG A 102 -9.36 -5.97 -0.92
CA ARG A 102 -10.24 -5.09 -1.69
C ARG A 102 -9.77 -3.66 -1.52
N LEU A 103 -9.66 -2.94 -2.64
CA LEU A 103 -9.25 -1.53 -2.68
C LEU A 103 -10.39 -0.69 -3.23
N GLU A 104 -10.82 0.32 -2.49
CA GLU A 104 -11.84 1.27 -2.94
C GLU A 104 -11.22 2.67 -3.01
N GLN A 105 -11.45 3.38 -4.13
CA GLN A 105 -11.11 4.80 -4.27
C GLN A 105 -12.37 5.64 -4.09
N GLY A 106 -12.43 6.40 -3.00
CA GLY A 106 -13.53 7.30 -2.71
C GLY A 106 -13.42 8.59 -3.53
N GLY A 107 -14.36 8.78 -4.45
CA GLY A 107 -14.48 9.99 -5.28
C GLY A 107 -15.90 10.51 -5.31
N GLU A 108 -16.30 11.33 -4.34
CA GLU A 108 -17.44 12.25 -4.50
C GLU A 108 -16.92 13.68 -4.53
N LEU A 109 -16.76 14.22 -5.74
CA LEU A 109 -16.66 15.66 -5.98
C LEU A 109 -18.10 16.20 -5.94
N LYS A 110 -18.53 16.69 -4.77
CA LYS A 110 -19.68 17.60 -4.73
C LYS A 110 -19.23 18.93 -5.35
N LYS A 111 -19.84 19.24 -6.50
CA LYS A 111 -19.76 20.54 -7.17
C LYS A 111 -20.46 21.61 -6.34
#